data_AF-A0A630V576-F1
#
_entry.id   AF-A0A630V576-F1
#
_cell.length_a   1.000
_cell.length_b   1.000
_cell.length_c   1.000
_cell.angle_alpha   90.00
_cell.angle_beta   90.00
_cell.angle_gamma   90.00
#
_symmetry.space_group_name_H-M   'P 1'
#
loop_
_entity.id
_entity.type
_entity.pdbx_description
1 polymer ?
#
loop_
_entity_poly.entity_id
_entity_poly.type
_entity_poly.pdbx_seq_one_letter_code
_entity_poly.pdbx_strand_id
1 'polypeptide(L)'
;MLFRASRSDMSNLTDCITNESVAVTADKKPVIGRIHSFESCGTVDGPGIRFITFFQGCLMRCLYCHNRDTWDTHGGKEITVEDLMKEVVTYRHFMNASGGGVTASGGEAILQAEFVRDW
;
A
#
# COMPACT_ATOMS: atom_id res chain seq x y z
N MET A 1 9.10 -38.07 -14.88
CA MET A 1 9.37 -38.88 -13.68
C MET A 1 8.16 -38.73 -12.77
N LEU A 2 7.23 -39.69 -12.81
CA LEU A 2 5.97 -39.68 -12.05
C LEU A 2 6.21 -40.37 -10.71
N PHE A 3 6.19 -39.61 -9.61
CA PHE A 3 6.26 -40.18 -8.27
C PHE A 3 4.89 -40.75 -7.87
N ARG A 4 4.80 -42.09 -7.82
CA ARG A 4 3.71 -42.81 -7.16
C ARG A 4 4.06 -42.95 -5.68
N ALA A 5 3.29 -42.30 -4.80
CA ALA A 5 3.35 -42.57 -3.36
C ALA A 5 2.59 -43.87 -3.04
N SER A 6 3.20 -44.76 -2.27
CA SER A 6 2.60 -46.02 -1.80
C SER A 6 1.64 -45.79 -0.63
N ARG A 7 0.59 -46.61 -0.56
CA ARG A 7 -0.55 -46.55 0.38
C ARG A 7 -0.24 -46.81 1.88
N SER A 8 1.02 -46.81 2.30
CA SER A 8 1.42 -47.16 3.68
C SER A 8 1.65 -45.97 4.61
N ASP A 9 1.73 -44.74 4.12
CA ASP A 9 2.02 -43.55 4.96
C ASP A 9 0.77 -42.68 5.18
N MET A 10 -0.35 -43.32 5.53
CA MET A 10 -1.65 -42.64 5.73
C MET A 10 -2.04 -42.52 7.22
N SER A 11 -1.05 -42.57 8.13
CA SER A 11 -1.26 -42.41 9.57
C SER A 11 -0.70 -41.11 10.17
N ASN A 12 -0.07 -40.23 9.38
CA ASN A 12 0.46 -38.93 9.84
C ASN A 12 -0.10 -37.73 9.05
N LEU A 13 -1.38 -37.78 8.67
CA LEU A 13 -2.04 -36.71 7.92
C LEU A 13 -2.77 -35.68 8.79
N THR A 14 -2.50 -35.65 10.10
CA THR A 14 -3.13 -34.70 11.04
C THR A 14 -2.19 -33.61 11.58
N ASP A 15 -0.89 -33.64 11.28
CA ASP A 15 0.09 -32.70 11.86
C ASP A 15 0.66 -31.67 10.86
N CYS A 16 0.10 -31.54 9.66
CA CYS A 16 0.59 -30.64 8.62
C CYS A 16 -0.32 -29.44 8.29
N ILE A 17 -1.30 -29.10 9.15
CA ILE A 17 -2.26 -28.01 8.87
C ILE A 17 -2.23 -26.83 9.86
N THR A 18 -1.42 -26.82 10.93
CA THR A 18 -1.39 -25.66 11.83
C THR A 18 0.03 -25.16 12.10
N ASN A 19 0.33 -23.96 11.58
CA ASN A 19 1.46 -23.07 11.93
C ASN A 19 2.67 -22.97 11.00
N GLU A 20 2.48 -22.86 9.67
CA GLU A 20 3.56 -22.34 8.80
C GLU A 20 3.20 -21.08 7.99
N SER A 21 1.96 -20.56 8.08
CA SER A 21 1.54 -19.34 7.37
C SER A 21 1.16 -18.14 8.24
N VAL A 22 1.31 -18.23 9.58
CA VAL A 22 0.80 -17.19 10.51
C VAL A 22 1.90 -16.52 11.36
N ALA A 23 3.18 -16.77 11.07
CA ALA A 23 4.29 -16.35 11.96
C ALA A 23 5.28 -15.33 11.37
N VAL A 24 4.85 -14.35 10.55
CA VAL A 24 5.80 -13.36 9.96
C VAL A 24 5.55 -11.88 10.34
N THR A 25 4.48 -11.48 11.04
CA THR A 25 4.20 -10.03 11.18
C THR A 25 3.99 -9.48 12.59
N ALA A 26 4.38 -10.18 13.65
CA ALA A 26 4.08 -9.73 15.01
C ALA A 26 5.08 -8.74 15.64
N ASP A 27 6.18 -8.37 14.98
CA ASP A 27 7.24 -7.55 15.62
C ASP A 27 7.83 -6.45 14.72
N LYS A 28 7.00 -5.86 13.85
CA LYS A 28 7.41 -4.71 13.04
C LYS A 28 6.77 -3.44 13.62
N LYS A 29 7.60 -2.49 14.07
CA LYS A 29 7.11 -1.16 14.45
C LYS A 29 6.31 -0.56 13.30
N PRO A 30 5.19 0.14 13.59
CA PRO A 30 4.39 0.75 12.54
C PRO A 30 5.24 1.75 11.75
N VAL A 31 5.29 1.56 10.44
CA VAL A 31 6.02 2.47 9.55
C VAL A 31 5.18 3.74 9.42
N ILE A 32 5.79 4.88 9.73
CA ILE A 32 5.13 6.20 9.63
C ILE A 32 5.43 6.78 8.25
N GLY A 33 4.38 7.17 7.54
CA GLY A 33 4.45 7.91 6.28
C GLY A 33 4.22 9.39 6.51
N ARG A 34 4.75 10.23 5.63
CA ARG A 34 4.48 11.67 5.57
C ARG A 34 3.70 11.98 4.30
N ILE A 35 2.49 12.50 4.46
CA ILE A 35 1.62 12.84 3.33
C ILE A 35 1.36 14.35 3.31
N HIS A 36 1.26 14.92 2.12
CA HIS A 36 0.80 16.29 1.90
C HIS A 36 -0.73 16.35 2.03
N SER A 37 -1.41 15.52 1.25
CA SER A 37 -2.87 15.47 1.15
C SER A 37 -3.32 14.14 0.54
N PHE A 38 -4.63 13.93 0.46
CA PHE A 38 -5.23 12.89 -0.36
C PHE A 38 -6.44 13.44 -1.13
N GLU A 39 -6.76 12.81 -2.25
CA GLU A 39 -7.91 13.09 -3.09
C GLU A 39 -8.72 11.81 -3.28
N SER A 40 -10.03 11.86 -3.02
CA SER A 40 -10.85 10.65 -2.91
C SER A 40 -11.40 10.10 -4.23
N CYS A 41 -11.50 10.94 -5.27
CA CYS A 41 -12.17 10.60 -6.52
C CYS A 41 -11.42 11.11 -7.77
N GLY A 42 -10.10 10.95 -7.81
CA GLY A 42 -9.32 11.35 -8.99
C GLY A 42 -9.62 10.45 -10.19
N THR A 43 -9.75 11.05 -11.37
CA THR A 43 -10.13 10.36 -12.63
C THR A 43 -9.04 10.40 -13.70
N VAL A 44 -7.92 11.07 -13.42
CA VAL A 44 -6.83 11.30 -14.37
C VAL A 44 -5.49 10.74 -13.91
N ASP A 45 -5.46 10.08 -12.74
CA ASP A 45 -4.24 9.57 -12.08
C ASP A 45 -4.12 8.04 -12.15
N GLY A 46 -4.70 7.47 -13.21
CA GLY A 46 -4.70 6.03 -13.52
C GLY A 46 -6.08 5.53 -13.96
N PRO A 47 -6.24 4.21 -14.12
CA PRO A 47 -7.52 3.62 -14.50
C PRO A 47 -8.59 3.81 -13.43
N GLY A 48 -9.82 4.11 -13.85
CA GLY A 48 -11.00 4.24 -13.00
C GLY A 48 -10.96 5.45 -12.05
N ILE A 49 -11.85 5.44 -11.05
CA ILE A 49 -11.86 6.42 -9.96
C ILE A 49 -10.85 5.97 -8.90
N ARG A 50 -9.99 6.90 -8.47
CA ARG A 50 -8.87 6.57 -7.59
C ARG A 50 -8.86 7.41 -6.32
N PHE A 51 -8.49 6.75 -5.22
CA PHE A 51 -8.06 7.42 -4.01
C PHE A 51 -6.55 7.68 -4.13
N ILE A 52 -6.19 8.95 -4.29
CA ILE A 52 -4.80 9.36 -4.51
C ILE A 52 -4.26 9.89 -3.19
N THR A 53 -3.13 9.35 -2.75
CA THR A 53 -2.38 9.91 -1.62
C THR A 53 -1.17 10.64 -2.18
N PHE A 54 -1.08 11.94 -1.92
CA PHE A 54 0.06 12.76 -2.30
C PHE A 54 1.09 12.72 -1.17
N PHE A 55 2.18 11.98 -1.36
CA PHE A 55 3.28 11.88 -0.41
C PHE A 55 4.10 13.17 -0.35
N GLN A 56 4.55 13.51 0.85
CA GLN A 56 5.42 14.64 1.10
C GLN A 56 6.88 14.25 0.82
N GLY A 57 7.62 15.15 0.16
CA GLY A 57 9.03 15.03 -0.17
C GLY A 57 9.24 14.75 -1.66
N CYS A 58 10.09 15.55 -2.31
CA CYS A 58 10.61 15.29 -3.65
C CYS A 58 12.05 15.80 -3.74
N LEU A 59 12.97 15.04 -4.31
CA LEU A 59 14.36 15.48 -4.50
C LEU A 59 14.56 16.24 -5.82
N MET A 60 13.59 16.17 -6.74
CA MET A 60 13.64 16.92 -8.00
C MET A 60 13.14 18.36 -7.84
N ARG A 61 13.54 19.24 -8.77
CA ARG A 61 13.16 20.66 -8.78
C ARG A 61 12.66 21.07 -10.16
N CYS A 62 11.67 20.32 -10.67
CA CYS A 62 11.11 20.51 -12.00
C CYS A 62 10.64 21.97 -12.20
N LEU A 63 10.97 22.57 -13.35
CA LEU A 63 10.64 23.97 -13.66
C LEU A 63 9.13 24.23 -13.62
N TYR A 64 8.33 23.23 -14.00
CA TYR A 64 6.87 23.25 -14.06
C TYR A 64 6.24 22.25 -13.07
N CYS A 65 6.83 22.09 -11.89
CA CYS A 65 6.23 21.24 -10.86
C CYS A 65 4.86 21.80 -10.43
N HIS A 66 3.82 20.98 -10.57
CA HIS A 66 2.46 21.34 -10.15
C HIS A 66 2.32 21.42 -8.62
N ASN A 67 3.12 20.63 -7.89
CA ASN A 67 3.02 20.47 -6.43
C ASN A 67 4.34 20.87 -5.76
N ARG A 68 4.75 22.13 -5.90
CA ARG A 68 6.03 22.63 -5.35
C ARG A 68 6.08 22.57 -3.82
N ASP A 69 4.93 22.69 -3.18
CA ASP A 69 4.71 22.50 -1.75
C ASP A 69 5.05 21.09 -1.23
N THR A 70 5.05 20.08 -2.10
CA THR A 70 5.46 18.71 -1.74
C THR A 70 6.99 18.53 -1.65
N TRP A 71 7.81 19.54 -1.98
CA TRP A 71 9.26 19.36 -2.08
C TRP A 71 9.97 19.13 -0.74
N ASP A 72 9.53 19.79 0.32
CA ASP A 72 10.15 19.68 1.64
C ASP A 72 9.91 18.28 2.21
N THR A 73 10.97 17.54 2.53
CA THR A 73 10.89 16.19 3.11
C THR A 73 10.46 16.17 4.58
N HIS A 74 10.45 17.33 5.25
CA HIS A 74 10.12 17.45 6.67
C HIS A 74 8.71 18.03 6.91
N GLY A 75 8.02 18.46 5.86
CA GLY A 75 6.64 18.97 5.93
C GLY A 75 5.60 17.86 6.06
N GLY A 76 4.35 18.19 5.73
CA GLY A 76 3.25 17.23 5.67
C GLY A 76 2.79 16.68 7.03
N LYS A 77 1.79 15.79 6.98
CA LYS A 77 1.20 15.09 8.12
C LYS A 77 1.79 13.69 8.23
N GLU A 78 2.21 13.32 9.43
CA GLU A 78 2.55 11.93 9.77
C GLU A 78 1.29 11.08 9.87
N ILE A 79 1.32 9.91 9.24
CA ILE A 79 0.19 8.98 9.18
C ILE A 79 0.69 7.53 9.20
N THR A 80 -0.10 6.64 9.79
CA THR A 80 0.11 5.19 9.72
C THR A 80 -0.65 4.59 8.55
N VAL A 81 -0.29 3.38 8.11
CA VAL A 81 -1.04 2.66 7.08
C VAL A 81 -2.47 2.42 7.56
N GLU A 82 -2.64 2.06 8.82
CA GLU A 82 -3.95 1.80 9.43
C GLU A 82 -4.86 3.03 9.37
N ASP A 83 -4.31 4.21 9.64
CA ASP A 83 -5.08 5.46 9.56
C ASP A 83 -5.43 5.83 8.13
N LEU A 84 -4.51 5.65 7.18
CA LEU A 84 -4.79 5.92 5.77
C LEU A 84 -5.83 4.96 5.20
N MET A 85 -5.78 3.68 5.58
CA MET A 85 -6.75 2.67 5.15
C MET A 85 -8.17 2.93 5.66
N LYS A 86 -8.32 3.53 6.85
CA LYS A 86 -9.65 3.97 7.35
C LYS A 86 -10.30 4.95 6.39
N GLU A 87 -9.54 5.87 5.81
CA GLU A 87 -10.03 6.83 4.82
C GLU A 87 -10.34 6.14 3.48
N VAL A 88 -9.38 5.37 2.95
CA VAL A 88 -9.49 4.69 1.63
C VAL A 88 -10.72 3.79 1.54
N VAL A 89 -10.99 3.00 2.60
CA VAL A 89 -12.06 1.98 2.58
C VAL A 89 -13.44 2.61 2.42
N THR A 90 -13.65 3.85 2.85
CA THR A 90 -14.94 4.55 2.66
C THR A 90 -15.30 4.73 1.19
N TYR A 91 -14.31 4.76 0.29
CA TYR A 91 -14.47 4.95 -1.16
C TYR A 91 -14.44 3.65 -1.98
N ARG A 92 -14.37 2.48 -1.32
CA ARG A 92 -14.28 1.15 -1.97
C ARG A 92 -15.32 0.94 -3.06
N HIS A 93 -16.56 1.39 -2.85
CA HIS A 93 -17.65 1.20 -3.81
C HIS A 93 -17.38 1.92 -5.14
N PHE A 94 -16.86 3.14 -5.11
CA PHE A 94 -16.54 3.91 -6.31
C PHE A 94 -15.36 3.29 -7.08
N MET A 95 -14.34 2.85 -6.35
CA MET A 95 -13.19 2.16 -6.95
C MET A 95 -13.63 0.85 -7.63
N ASN A 96 -14.42 0.02 -6.96
CA ASN A 96 -14.91 -1.24 -7.53
C ASN A 96 -15.80 -1.02 -8.76
N ALA A 97 -16.71 -0.05 -8.70
CA ALA A 97 -17.65 0.22 -9.79
C ALA A 97 -16.97 0.74 -11.07
N SER A 98 -15.87 1.47 -10.91
CA SER A 98 -15.11 2.06 -12.02
C SER A 98 -13.91 1.23 -12.49
N GLY A 99 -13.60 0.11 -11.80
CA GLY A 99 -12.36 -0.62 -12.03
C GLY A 99 -11.10 0.15 -11.60
N GLY A 100 -11.24 1.07 -10.63
CA GLY A 100 -10.18 1.91 -10.11
C GLY A 100 -9.43 1.31 -8.93
N GLY A 101 -8.87 2.18 -8.07
CA GLY A 101 -8.04 1.74 -6.94
C GLY A 101 -7.31 2.88 -6.24
N VAL A 102 -6.16 2.61 -5.65
CA VAL A 102 -5.34 3.62 -4.95
C VAL A 102 -4.16 4.08 -5.80
N THR A 103 -3.75 5.35 -5.70
CA THR A 103 -2.53 5.87 -6.33
C THR A 103 -1.62 6.48 -5.26
N ALA A 104 -0.35 6.06 -5.24
CA ALA A 104 0.70 6.76 -4.54
C ALA A 104 1.31 7.82 -5.47
N SER A 105 1.14 9.10 -5.13
CA SER A 105 1.60 10.26 -5.91
C SER A 105 2.25 11.30 -4.98
N GLY A 106 2.21 12.59 -5.30
CA GLY A 106 2.71 13.68 -4.47
C GLY A 106 3.98 14.30 -5.02
N GLY A 107 4.99 14.37 -4.15
CA GLY A 107 6.34 14.68 -4.55
C GLY A 107 6.97 13.47 -5.25
N GLU A 108 7.60 12.60 -4.48
CA GLU A 108 8.19 11.35 -4.97
C GLU A 108 7.90 10.23 -3.96
N ALA A 109 6.86 9.45 -4.23
CA ALA A 109 6.39 8.40 -3.31
C ALA A 109 7.45 7.33 -3.03
N ILE A 110 8.37 7.08 -3.96
CA ILE A 110 9.43 6.07 -3.77
C ILE A 110 10.44 6.47 -2.69
N LEU A 111 10.51 7.74 -2.30
CA LEU A 111 11.32 8.15 -1.13
C LEU A 111 10.80 7.54 0.18
N GLN A 112 9.54 7.11 0.20
CA GLN A 112 8.89 6.44 1.33
C GLN A 112 8.47 5.00 0.94
N ALA A 113 9.29 4.31 0.14
CA ALA A 113 8.96 3.00 -0.42
C ALA A 113 8.55 1.95 0.62
N GLU A 114 9.10 2.00 1.84
CA GLU A 114 8.69 1.06 2.88
C GLU A 114 7.23 1.25 3.30
N PHE A 115 6.80 2.50 3.49
CA PHE A 115 5.41 2.82 3.80
C PHE A 115 4.49 2.47 2.62
N VAL A 116 4.89 2.82 1.39
CA VAL A 116 4.10 2.56 0.18
C VAL A 116 3.94 1.07 -0.12
N ARG A 117 4.93 0.23 0.21
CA ARG A 117 4.82 -1.23 0.09
C ARG A 117 3.80 -1.79 1.08
N ASP A 118 3.77 -1.23 2.29
CA ASP A 118 2.93 -1.73 3.38
C ASP A 118 1.48 -1.18 3.28
N TRP A 119 1.26 -0.10 2.51
CA TRP A 119 -0.06 0.49 2.18
C TRP A 119 -0.81 -0.27 1.07
#